data_AF-A0A1Q8AMA1-F1
#
_entry.id   AF-A0A1Q8AMA1-F1
#
_cell.length_a   1.000
_cell.length_b   1.000
_cell.length_c   1.000
_cell.angle_alpha   90.00
_cell.angle_beta   90.00
_cell.angle_gamma   90.00
#
_symmetry.space_group_name_H-M   'P 1'
#
loop_
_entity.id
_entity.type
_entity.pdbx_description
1 polymer ?
#
loop_
_entity_poly.entity_id
_entity_poly.type
_entity_poly.pdbx_seq_one_letter_code
_entity_poly.pdbx_strand_id
1 'polypeptide(L)'
;MSDNDDLELQALQRQLDDAFETTRPRSAFEDELWSKMQARRPLWTRIVDVFTGLFEAIRAAPAVPAAAAAVVLILAIGIGVFSAGGVHFGGGASTTSSQAGGAQYNGAFGRLPAPALQPVPIEDTGGPKAAAPAQQSGTNLYLGPARLVWAGQLSVATTSAPVFRYEEPTALDADRFATALGASPAGRTPGTLGVYTGDGFVLAVSGSKRQPLAEPTFSLTPDRSRLPAPGPTEADTAAAFLTAHSAVPAWPSVDAVEQIGDVTQVRYLRQFAVPGYGFAYLVNQWGVRYGLAVDLRGGQPLQATGPLPVNLATANYSIISADQAVRSALASSPSAPSAAPTIRLTSAELVYALASAGDHSFYEPAFLFSGTFTQNGSTFTKRVLVPAVGPQ
;
A
#
# COMPACT_ATOMS: atom_id res chain seq x y z
N MET A 1 -44.21 -7.66 53.44
CA MET A 1 -42.80 -7.77 53.03
C MET A 1 -42.73 -7.27 51.59
N SER A 2 -42.78 -5.94 51.43
CA SER A 2 -42.88 -5.30 50.11
C SER A 2 -42.31 -3.87 50.13
N ASP A 3 -42.46 -3.17 51.26
CA ASP A 3 -42.22 -1.72 51.22
C ASP A 3 -40.73 -1.33 51.38
N ASN A 4 -39.89 -2.20 51.95
CA ASN A 4 -38.47 -1.90 52.16
C ASN A 4 -37.61 -2.22 50.93
N ASP A 5 -37.96 -3.28 50.19
CA ASP A 5 -37.26 -3.67 48.95
C ASP A 5 -37.58 -2.67 47.82
N ASP A 6 -38.80 -2.14 47.78
CA ASP A 6 -39.19 -1.11 46.82
C ASP A 6 -38.52 0.25 47.09
N LEU A 7 -38.24 0.57 48.36
CA LEU A 7 -37.48 1.75 48.75
C LEU A 7 -35.99 1.61 48.42
N GLU A 8 -35.41 0.42 48.60
CA GLU A 8 -34.03 0.14 48.20
C GLU A 8 -33.87 0.15 46.67
N LEU A 9 -34.85 -0.37 45.93
CA LEU A 9 -34.86 -0.31 44.47
C LEU A 9 -35.02 1.13 43.96
N GLN A 10 -35.89 1.94 44.57
CA GLN A 10 -36.01 3.37 44.22
C GLN A 10 -34.77 4.18 44.59
N ALA A 11 -34.10 3.85 45.69
CA ALA A 11 -32.84 4.47 46.08
C ALA A 11 -31.72 4.08 45.10
N LEU A 12 -31.62 2.81 44.70
CA LEU A 12 -30.69 2.33 43.67
C LEU A 12 -30.96 3.00 42.32
N GLN A 13 -32.23 3.18 41.97
CA GLN A 13 -32.63 3.76 40.69
C GLN A 13 -32.34 5.26 40.65
N ARG A 14 -32.52 5.99 41.75
CA ARG A 14 -32.04 7.37 41.89
C ARG A 14 -30.52 7.47 41.85
N GLN A 15 -29.82 6.51 42.46
CA GLN A 15 -28.35 6.51 42.49
C GLN A 15 -27.76 6.15 41.12
N LEU A 16 -28.47 5.34 40.32
CA LEU A 16 -28.14 5.08 38.92
C LEU A 16 -28.46 6.29 38.05
N ASP A 17 -29.63 6.93 38.21
CA ASP A 17 -29.97 8.14 37.44
C ASP A 17 -29.02 9.30 37.74
N ASP A 18 -28.58 9.51 39.00
CA ASP A 18 -27.54 10.50 39.35
C ASP A 18 -26.17 10.14 38.76
N ALA A 19 -25.84 8.85 38.67
CA ALA A 19 -24.61 8.37 38.05
C ALA A 19 -24.63 8.53 36.52
N PHE A 20 -25.80 8.52 35.89
CA PHE A 20 -25.96 8.70 34.44
C PHE A 20 -26.23 10.15 34.02
N GLU A 21 -26.77 11.03 34.89
CA GLU A 21 -26.92 12.46 34.60
C GLU A 21 -25.57 13.22 34.56
N THR A 22 -24.49 12.63 35.09
CA THR A 22 -23.16 13.25 35.12
C THR A 22 -22.18 12.75 34.06
N THR A 23 -22.62 11.96 33.07
CA THR A 23 -21.79 11.62 31.89
C THR A 23 -22.10 12.50 30.68
N ARG A 24 -21.95 13.81 30.85
CA ARG A 24 -21.51 14.62 29.70
C ARG A 24 -20.07 14.19 29.37
N PRO A 25 -19.75 13.84 28.13
CA PRO A 25 -18.37 13.54 27.76
C PRO A 25 -17.52 14.77 28.07
N ARG A 26 -16.52 14.63 28.95
CA ARG A 26 -15.51 15.67 29.13
C ARG A 26 -14.88 15.90 27.75
N SER A 27 -14.80 17.13 27.30
CA SER A 27 -14.09 17.54 26.08
C SER A 27 -12.59 17.36 26.26
N ALA A 28 -12.15 16.11 26.34
CA ALA A 28 -10.79 15.59 26.48
C ALA A 28 -10.80 14.10 26.89
N PHE A 29 -11.95 13.48 27.21
CA PHE A 29 -11.96 12.07 27.60
C PHE A 29 -11.53 11.15 26.45
N GLU A 30 -11.92 11.47 25.22
CA GLU A 30 -11.43 10.76 24.02
C GLU A 30 -9.92 10.96 23.82
N ASP A 31 -9.38 12.15 24.10
CA ASP A 31 -7.94 12.44 24.02
C ASP A 31 -7.15 11.79 25.16
N GLU A 32 -7.72 11.68 26.35
CA GLU A 32 -7.12 11.00 27.50
C GLU A 32 -7.20 9.48 27.35
N LEU A 33 -8.26 8.97 26.71
CA LEU A 33 -8.40 7.57 26.32
C LEU A 33 -7.45 7.24 25.15
N TRP A 34 -7.28 8.15 24.18
CA TRP A 34 -6.29 8.03 23.11
C TRP A 34 -4.87 8.13 23.65
N SER A 35 -4.58 9.04 24.58
CA SER A 35 -3.26 9.18 25.20
C SER A 35 -2.94 8.00 26.13
N LYS A 36 -3.94 7.46 26.86
CA LYS A 36 -3.79 6.21 27.63
C LYS A 36 -3.72 4.98 26.74
N MET A 37 -4.40 4.94 25.60
CA MET A 37 -4.21 3.87 24.59
C MET A 37 -2.85 3.99 23.89
N GLN A 38 -2.32 5.19 23.66
CA GLN A 38 -0.97 5.42 23.14
C GLN A 38 0.11 5.09 24.19
N ALA A 39 -0.12 5.44 25.46
CA ALA A 39 0.76 5.12 26.58
C ALA A 39 0.72 3.63 26.98
N ARG A 40 -0.38 2.92 26.68
CA ARG A 40 -0.52 1.46 26.78
C ARG A 40 -0.34 0.73 25.45
N ARG A 41 0.29 1.35 24.45
CA ARG A 41 0.83 0.55 23.34
C ARG A 41 2.02 -0.24 23.88
N PRO A 42 1.94 -1.57 23.98
CA PRO A 42 3.14 -2.33 24.25
C PRO A 42 4.08 -2.16 23.05
N LEU A 43 5.37 -2.21 23.31
CA LEU A 43 6.51 -2.13 22.37
C LEU A 43 6.51 -3.21 21.26
N TRP A 44 5.35 -3.76 20.91
CA TRP A 44 5.14 -4.90 20.02
C TRP A 44 5.33 -4.59 18.54
N THR A 45 5.32 -3.33 18.11
CA THR A 45 5.71 -2.96 16.73
C THR A 45 7.22 -2.81 16.54
N ARG A 46 8.04 -2.99 17.58
CA ARG A 46 9.49 -3.23 17.46
C ARG A 46 9.88 -4.70 17.60
N ILE A 47 8.91 -5.59 17.83
CA ILE A 47 9.15 -7.02 18.05
C ILE A 47 8.89 -7.85 16.77
N VAL A 48 8.17 -7.32 15.78
CA VAL A 48 8.00 -7.99 14.48
C VAL A 48 9.31 -7.96 13.65
N ASP A 49 10.22 -7.01 13.90
CA ASP A 49 11.60 -7.02 13.36
C ASP A 49 12.60 -7.84 14.22
N VAL A 50 12.15 -8.42 15.34
CA VAL A 50 13.00 -9.21 16.25
C VAL A 50 12.67 -10.71 16.20
N PHE A 51 11.51 -11.12 15.69
CA PHE A 51 11.18 -12.55 15.53
C PHE A 51 11.78 -13.23 14.29
N THR A 52 12.57 -12.52 13.48
CA THR A 52 13.45 -13.11 12.46
C THR A 52 14.84 -13.47 13.00
N GLY A 53 15.09 -13.30 14.30
CA GLY A 53 16.37 -13.59 14.97
C GLY A 53 16.32 -14.63 16.09
N LEU A 54 15.30 -15.51 16.15
CA LEU A 54 15.16 -16.50 17.22
C LEU A 54 14.88 -17.92 16.70
N PHE A 55 15.68 -18.42 15.76
CA PHE A 55 15.85 -19.86 15.52
C PHE A 55 17.29 -20.22 15.11
N GLU A 56 18.29 -19.56 15.71
CA GLU A 56 19.66 -20.09 15.79
C GLU A 56 20.01 -20.42 17.25
N ALA A 57 19.69 -21.65 17.64
CA ALA A 57 20.33 -22.46 18.69
C ALA A 57 19.46 -23.72 18.78
N ILE A 58 19.82 -24.83 18.15
CA ILE A 58 20.65 -25.85 18.78
C ILE A 58 21.17 -26.77 17.68
N ARG A 59 22.50 -26.88 17.53
CA ARG A 59 23.17 -28.17 17.29
C ARG A 59 24.60 -28.17 17.84
N ALA A 60 24.78 -29.08 18.80
CA ALA A 60 25.98 -29.88 19.11
C ALA A 60 27.20 -29.23 19.79
N ALA A 61 27.35 -29.51 21.10
CA ALA A 61 28.53 -30.19 21.67
C ALA A 61 28.17 -30.80 23.06
N PRO A 62 28.95 -31.73 23.65
CA PRO A 62 28.42 -32.93 24.31
C PRO A 62 28.42 -32.91 25.86
N ALA A 63 27.68 -33.91 26.40
CA ALA A 63 27.83 -34.60 27.70
C ALA A 63 27.09 -34.11 28.98
N VAL A 64 26.02 -34.88 29.32
CA VAL A 64 25.63 -35.42 30.68
C VAL A 64 24.88 -34.48 31.68
N PRO A 65 23.96 -34.95 32.58
CA PRO A 65 22.80 -35.87 32.46
C PRO A 65 21.46 -35.30 33.06
N ALA A 66 20.35 -35.93 32.65
CA ALA A 66 19.01 -36.09 33.29
C ALA A 66 18.53 -35.19 34.45
N ALA A 67 17.36 -34.52 34.26
CA ALA A 67 16.22 -34.55 35.19
C ALA A 67 15.00 -33.75 34.67
N ALA A 68 13.82 -34.40 34.62
CA ALA A 68 12.45 -33.88 34.88
C ALA A 68 11.93 -32.66 34.07
N ALA A 69 10.64 -32.46 33.76
CA ALA A 69 9.39 -33.20 33.75
C ALA A 69 8.38 -32.26 33.04
N ALA A 70 7.28 -32.84 32.52
CA ALA A 70 6.24 -32.18 31.75
C ALA A 70 5.45 -31.09 32.50
N VAL A 71 4.84 -30.13 31.77
CA VAL A 71 3.45 -29.65 32.00
C VAL A 71 2.83 -29.18 30.67
N VAL A 72 1.70 -29.80 30.34
CA VAL A 72 0.70 -29.37 29.33
C VAL A 72 -0.30 -28.44 30.01
N LEU A 73 -0.79 -27.40 29.33
CA LEU A 73 -2.04 -26.76 29.75
C LEU A 73 -2.91 -26.36 28.56
N ILE A 74 -4.09 -26.97 28.57
CA ILE A 74 -5.24 -26.79 27.69
C ILE A 74 -6.02 -25.57 28.17
N LEU A 75 -6.50 -24.72 27.25
CA LEU A 75 -7.80 -24.08 27.44
C LEU A 75 -8.55 -24.03 26.11
N ALA A 76 -9.72 -24.65 26.13
CA ALA A 76 -10.67 -24.73 25.04
C ALA A 76 -12.00 -24.08 25.48
N ILE A 77 -12.84 -23.81 24.47
CA ILE A 77 -14.30 -23.52 24.51
C ILE A 77 -14.64 -22.04 24.76
N GLY A 78 -15.50 -21.37 23.98
CA GLY A 78 -16.36 -21.77 22.84
C GLY A 78 -17.11 -20.50 22.35
N ILE A 79 -17.23 -20.25 21.05
CA ILE A 79 -18.33 -20.59 20.12
C ILE A 79 -19.64 -19.80 20.34
N GLY A 80 -20.14 -19.19 19.25
CA GLY A 80 -21.58 -18.98 18.99
C GLY A 80 -21.95 -17.56 18.55
N VAL A 81 -21.85 -17.19 17.27
CA VAL A 81 -22.94 -17.21 16.25
C VAL A 81 -24.13 -16.29 16.58
N PHE A 82 -24.34 -15.25 15.76
CA PHE A 82 -25.64 -14.99 15.11
C PHE A 82 -25.49 -14.08 13.88
N SER A 83 -26.17 -14.49 12.82
CA SER A 83 -26.33 -13.90 11.51
C SER A 83 -27.50 -12.90 11.45
N ALA A 84 -27.38 -11.97 10.48
CA ALA A 84 -28.44 -11.39 9.65
C ALA A 84 -29.60 -10.60 10.32
N GLY A 85 -29.74 -9.34 9.88
CA GLY A 85 -30.95 -8.55 10.06
C GLY A 85 -30.74 -7.10 9.65
N GLY A 86 -31.13 -6.76 8.41
CA GLY A 86 -31.11 -5.38 7.93
C GLY A 86 -32.20 -4.53 8.57
N VAL A 87 -31.88 -3.26 8.82
CA VAL A 87 -32.87 -2.18 8.92
C VAL A 87 -32.22 -0.90 8.40
N HIS A 88 -32.89 -0.30 7.41
CA HIS A 88 -32.56 0.99 6.85
C HIS A 88 -32.75 2.10 7.90
N PHE A 89 -31.80 3.03 7.99
CA PHE A 89 -32.06 4.42 8.35
C PHE A 89 -31.21 5.33 7.46
N GLY A 90 -31.90 6.15 6.67
CA GLY A 90 -31.31 7.16 5.82
C GLY A 90 -30.80 8.36 6.60
N GLY A 91 -29.80 9.04 6.04
CA GLY A 91 -29.28 10.31 6.52
C GLY A 91 -28.25 10.82 5.53
N GLY A 92 -28.62 11.82 4.74
CA GLY A 92 -27.96 12.20 3.50
C GLY A 92 -26.55 12.78 3.68
N ALA A 93 -25.65 12.35 2.80
CA ALA A 93 -24.47 13.11 2.42
C ALA A 93 -24.64 13.48 0.95
N SER A 94 -24.75 14.78 0.69
CA SER A 94 -24.95 15.40 -0.60
C SER A 94 -23.84 15.01 -1.58
N THR A 95 -24.14 14.04 -2.45
CA THR A 95 -23.39 13.85 -3.68
C THR A 95 -23.84 14.96 -4.63
N THR A 96 -22.95 15.89 -4.95
CA THR A 96 -23.12 16.74 -6.13
C THR A 96 -22.93 15.87 -7.36
N SER A 97 -23.98 15.15 -7.74
CA SER A 97 -24.18 14.66 -9.09
C SER A 97 -24.56 15.86 -9.96
N SER A 98 -23.56 16.52 -10.54
CA SER A 98 -23.81 17.24 -11.79
C SER A 98 -24.12 16.19 -12.85
N GLN A 99 -25.41 16.01 -13.07
CA GLN A 99 -25.99 15.29 -14.18
C GLN A 99 -25.59 16.05 -15.46
N ALA A 100 -24.50 15.59 -16.09
CA ALA A 100 -24.14 15.90 -17.47
C ALA A 100 -24.16 14.56 -18.23
N GLY A 101 -24.64 14.61 -19.47
CA GLY A 101 -25.08 13.48 -20.30
C GLY A 101 -24.15 12.26 -20.31
N GLY A 102 -24.76 11.09 -20.54
CA GLY A 102 -24.09 9.79 -20.53
C GLY A 102 -22.88 9.74 -21.45
N ALA A 103 -21.71 9.97 -20.86
CA ALA A 103 -20.44 9.75 -21.53
C ALA A 103 -20.27 8.25 -21.77
N GLN A 104 -20.18 7.86 -23.03
CA GLN A 104 -20.09 6.46 -23.43
C GLN A 104 -18.62 6.02 -23.36
N TYR A 105 -18.25 5.27 -22.32
CA TYR A 105 -16.89 4.73 -22.21
C TYR A 105 -16.74 3.56 -23.19
N ASN A 106 -15.97 3.75 -24.25
CA ASN A 106 -15.64 2.69 -25.20
C ASN A 106 -14.48 1.85 -24.65
N GLY A 107 -14.83 0.80 -23.91
CA GLY A 107 -13.94 -0.31 -23.56
C GLY A 107 -14.72 -1.43 -22.88
N ALA A 108 -14.21 -2.66 -23.00
CA ALA A 108 -14.93 -3.87 -22.59
C ALA A 108 -15.22 -3.96 -21.07
N PHE A 109 -14.59 -3.11 -20.25
CA PHE A 109 -14.83 -3.05 -18.80
C PHE A 109 -15.86 -1.97 -18.41
N GLY A 110 -16.43 -1.22 -19.37
CA GLY A 110 -17.37 -0.15 -19.09
C GLY A 110 -16.71 1.06 -18.42
N ARG A 111 -17.41 1.70 -17.48
CA ARG A 111 -16.93 2.86 -16.73
C ARG A 111 -15.87 2.43 -15.72
N LEU A 112 -14.71 3.09 -15.76
CA LEU A 112 -13.59 2.82 -14.87
C LEU A 112 -13.62 3.74 -13.63
N PRO A 113 -13.04 3.29 -12.49
CA PRO A 113 -12.63 4.21 -11.44
C PRO A 113 -11.57 5.20 -11.97
N ALA A 114 -11.22 6.22 -11.19
CA ALA A 114 -10.18 7.17 -11.57
C ALA A 114 -8.96 6.98 -10.68
N PRO A 115 -7.75 6.71 -11.22
CA PRO A 115 -6.54 6.68 -10.42
C PRO A 115 -6.24 8.10 -9.89
N ALA A 116 -5.86 8.19 -8.62
CA ALA A 116 -5.51 9.45 -7.97
C ALA A 116 -4.33 9.27 -7.03
N LEU A 117 -3.53 10.33 -6.87
CA LEU A 117 -2.53 10.36 -5.82
C LEU A 117 -3.22 10.41 -4.45
N GLN A 118 -2.76 9.59 -3.51
CA GLN A 118 -3.31 9.63 -2.15
C GLN A 118 -2.62 10.72 -1.32
N PRO A 119 -3.39 11.56 -0.59
CA PRO A 119 -2.80 12.41 0.44
C PRO A 119 -2.19 11.52 1.53
N VAL A 120 -1.01 11.87 2.02
CA VAL A 120 -0.45 11.24 3.23
C VAL A 120 -1.31 11.70 4.41
N PRO A 121 -1.69 10.81 5.36
CA PRO A 121 -2.46 11.20 6.54
C PRO A 121 -1.81 12.40 7.23
N ILE A 122 -2.55 13.50 7.32
CA ILE A 122 -2.14 14.72 8.02
C ILE A 122 -2.36 14.42 9.50
N GLU A 123 -1.30 14.13 10.24
CA GLU A 123 -1.32 14.40 11.68
C GLU A 123 -1.35 15.92 11.83
N ASP A 124 -2.42 16.41 12.44
CA ASP A 124 -2.79 17.81 12.58
C ASP A 124 -1.71 18.61 13.33
N THR A 125 -0.69 19.06 12.61
CA THR A 125 0.28 20.07 13.05
C THR A 125 0.70 20.86 11.81
N GLY A 126 0.21 22.10 11.71
CA GLY A 126 0.42 23.00 10.58
C GLY A 126 1.89 23.20 10.25
N GLY A 127 2.34 22.55 9.18
CA GLY A 127 3.66 22.71 8.57
C GLY A 127 3.83 21.73 7.41
N PRO A 128 4.63 22.06 6.37
CA PRO A 128 4.96 21.09 5.33
C PRO A 128 5.80 19.96 5.93
N LYS A 129 5.15 18.84 6.25
CA LYS A 129 5.81 17.62 6.72
C LYS A 129 6.39 16.90 5.51
N ALA A 130 7.72 16.70 5.49
CA ALA A 130 8.32 15.69 4.63
C ALA A 130 7.66 14.34 4.98
N ALA A 131 7.31 13.55 3.96
CA ALA A 131 6.84 12.19 4.21
C ALA A 131 7.86 11.47 5.11
N ALA A 132 7.37 10.73 6.11
CA ALA A 132 8.21 9.98 7.03
C ALA A 132 9.19 9.07 6.26
N PRO A 133 10.42 8.88 6.76
CA PRO A 133 11.49 8.24 6.01
C PRO A 133 11.29 6.72 6.01
N ALA A 134 10.53 6.21 5.04
CA ALA A 134 10.55 4.80 4.64
C ALA A 134 9.84 4.60 3.30
N GLN A 135 10.21 5.37 2.26
CA GLN A 135 9.93 5.04 0.86
C GLN A 135 10.61 6.10 -0.04
N GLN A 136 11.79 5.76 -0.56
CA GLN A 136 12.59 6.52 -1.54
C GLN A 136 13.14 7.87 -1.04
N SER A 137 14.28 7.79 -0.36
CA SER A 137 15.13 8.94 -0.05
C SER A 137 15.96 9.35 -1.28
N GLY A 138 15.29 9.89 -2.29
CA GLY A 138 15.92 10.62 -3.39
C GLY A 138 15.10 11.82 -3.87
N THR A 139 13.86 11.97 -3.41
CA THR A 139 12.98 13.06 -3.84
C THR A 139 12.14 13.55 -2.67
N ASN A 140 12.41 14.77 -2.20
CA ASN A 140 11.54 15.45 -1.25
C ASN A 140 10.20 15.77 -1.92
N LEU A 141 9.21 14.90 -1.78
CA LEU A 141 7.89 15.11 -2.39
C LEU A 141 7.13 16.23 -1.67
N TYR A 142 6.59 17.17 -2.44
CA TYR A 142 5.71 18.22 -1.93
C TYR A 142 4.25 17.85 -2.15
N LEU A 143 3.54 17.60 -1.05
CA LEU A 143 2.13 17.23 -1.05
C LEU A 143 1.20 18.41 -0.74
N GLY A 144 1.75 19.57 -0.38
CA GLY A 144 0.99 20.76 -0.04
C GLY A 144 0.23 21.42 -1.21
N PRO A 145 -0.67 22.37 -0.92
CA PRO A 145 -1.36 23.15 -1.93
C PRO A 145 -0.36 24.02 -2.71
N ALA A 146 -0.59 24.19 -4.00
CA ALA A 146 0.26 25.01 -4.87
C ALA A 146 -0.55 25.64 -6.00
N ARG A 147 -0.06 26.73 -6.55
CA ARG A 147 -0.50 27.24 -7.86
C ARG A 147 0.35 26.58 -8.92
N LEU A 148 -0.26 25.88 -9.87
CA LEU A 148 0.48 25.17 -10.91
C LEU A 148 0.52 25.99 -12.19
N VAL A 149 1.68 26.00 -12.83
CA VAL A 149 1.85 26.52 -14.19
C VAL A 149 2.56 25.47 -15.03
N TRP A 150 2.16 25.33 -16.29
CA TRP A 150 2.77 24.38 -17.21
C TRP A 150 3.76 25.09 -18.11
N ALA A 151 4.95 24.51 -18.24
CA ALA A 151 5.99 25.08 -19.09
C ALA A 151 7.01 24.03 -19.56
N GLY A 152 6.54 22.79 -19.68
CA GLY A 152 7.21 21.71 -20.40
C GLY A 152 6.53 21.45 -21.74
N GLN A 153 6.83 20.29 -22.34
CA GLN A 153 6.18 19.79 -23.54
C GLN A 153 5.62 18.40 -23.28
N LEU A 154 4.35 18.18 -23.64
CA LEU A 154 3.71 16.87 -23.61
C LEU A 154 3.33 16.53 -25.04
N SER A 155 3.96 15.50 -25.60
CA SER A 155 3.64 14.98 -26.92
C SER A 155 3.36 13.49 -26.80
N VAL A 156 2.12 13.12 -27.10
CA VAL A 156 1.64 11.73 -27.03
C VAL A 156 0.90 11.50 -28.33
N ALA A 157 1.50 10.71 -29.22
CA ALA A 157 0.92 10.44 -30.54
C ALA A 157 -0.20 9.39 -30.48
N THR A 158 -0.22 8.55 -29.45
CA THR A 158 -1.28 7.55 -29.28
C THR A 158 -2.58 8.21 -28.79
N THR A 159 -3.70 7.75 -29.34
CA THR A 159 -5.05 8.16 -28.97
C THR A 159 -5.79 7.10 -28.15
N SER A 160 -5.16 5.94 -27.93
CA SER A 160 -5.70 4.87 -27.09
C SER A 160 -4.59 4.16 -26.32
N ALA A 161 -4.95 3.60 -25.17
CA ALA A 161 -4.05 2.82 -24.33
C ALA A 161 -4.80 1.63 -23.71
N PRO A 162 -4.11 0.50 -23.47
CA PRO A 162 -4.72 -0.63 -22.80
C PRO A 162 -5.03 -0.28 -21.34
N VAL A 163 -6.14 -0.79 -20.83
CA VAL A 163 -6.46 -0.88 -19.41
C VAL A 163 -6.37 -2.35 -19.04
N PHE A 164 -5.70 -2.64 -17.93
CA PHE A 164 -5.53 -4.00 -17.45
C PHE A 164 -6.38 -4.21 -16.22
N ARG A 165 -7.17 -5.28 -16.19
CA ARG A 165 -7.98 -5.68 -15.02
C ARG A 165 -7.40 -6.96 -14.43
N TYR A 166 -7.30 -7.01 -13.11
CA TYR A 166 -7.07 -8.26 -12.38
C TYR A 166 -8.16 -8.49 -11.35
N GLU A 167 -8.49 -9.76 -11.14
CA GLU A 167 -9.36 -10.21 -10.05
C GLU A 167 -8.54 -10.34 -8.77
N GLU A 168 -9.12 -10.00 -7.61
CA GLU A 168 -8.41 -10.12 -6.34
C GLU A 168 -7.99 -11.57 -6.06
N PRO A 169 -6.70 -11.84 -5.76
CA PRO A 169 -6.21 -13.20 -5.59
C PRO A 169 -6.77 -13.83 -4.32
N THR A 170 -7.08 -15.11 -4.42
CA THR A 170 -7.54 -15.92 -3.30
C THR A 170 -6.37 -16.59 -2.57
N ALA A 171 -6.65 -17.20 -1.41
CA ALA A 171 -5.66 -18.04 -0.74
C ALA A 171 -5.20 -19.23 -1.61
N LEU A 172 -6.08 -19.75 -2.47
CA LEU A 172 -5.72 -20.83 -3.40
C LEU A 172 -4.73 -20.35 -4.47
N ASP A 173 -4.86 -19.10 -4.93
CA ASP A 173 -3.92 -18.52 -5.89
C ASP A 173 -2.54 -18.29 -5.24
N ALA A 174 -2.54 -17.87 -3.97
CA ALA A 174 -1.33 -17.79 -3.17
C ALA A 174 -0.66 -19.17 -2.98
N ASP A 175 -1.44 -20.23 -2.72
CA ASP A 175 -0.92 -21.60 -2.60
C ASP A 175 -0.27 -22.09 -3.91
N ARG A 176 -0.89 -21.79 -5.05
CA ARG A 176 -0.35 -22.12 -6.38
C ARG A 176 0.96 -21.38 -6.66
N PHE A 177 0.99 -20.08 -6.36
CA PHE A 177 2.19 -19.27 -6.51
C PHE A 177 3.34 -19.80 -5.61
N ALA A 178 3.05 -20.08 -4.34
CA ALA A 178 4.02 -20.65 -3.42
C ALA A 178 4.54 -22.02 -3.91
N THR A 179 3.65 -22.88 -4.40
CA THR A 179 4.04 -24.19 -4.96
C THR A 179 4.96 -24.04 -6.17
N ALA A 180 4.70 -23.06 -7.04
CA ALA A 180 5.55 -22.78 -8.20
C ALA A 180 6.97 -22.32 -7.80
N LEU A 181 7.13 -21.75 -6.61
CA LEU A 181 8.41 -21.37 -6.01
C LEU A 181 9.04 -22.51 -5.19
N GLY A 182 8.41 -23.69 -5.11
CA GLY A 182 8.88 -24.81 -4.29
C GLY A 182 8.62 -24.64 -2.79
N ALA A 183 7.67 -23.79 -2.40
CA ALA A 183 7.28 -23.57 -1.00
C ALA A 183 5.98 -24.29 -0.64
N SER A 184 5.86 -24.72 0.61
CA SER A 184 4.66 -25.35 1.17
C SER A 184 3.99 -24.48 2.24
N PRO A 185 2.66 -24.58 2.45
CA PRO A 185 1.97 -23.82 3.49
C PRO A 185 2.55 -24.06 4.88
N ALA A 186 2.84 -22.97 5.60
CA ALA A 186 3.38 -22.99 6.97
C ALA A 186 2.41 -22.34 7.98
N GLY A 187 1.37 -21.64 7.50
CA GLY A 187 0.33 -21.05 8.33
C GLY A 187 -0.30 -19.83 7.67
N ARG A 188 -1.03 -19.06 8.48
CA ARG A 188 -1.59 -17.77 8.08
C ARG A 188 -1.41 -16.75 9.18
N THR A 189 -1.02 -15.55 8.79
CA THR A 189 -0.97 -14.38 9.68
C THR A 189 -2.08 -13.43 9.29
N PRO A 190 -2.71 -12.70 10.23
CA PRO A 190 -3.71 -11.68 9.89
C PRO A 190 -3.19 -10.71 8.80
N GLY A 191 -3.98 -10.50 7.75
CA GLY A 191 -3.60 -9.64 6.61
C GLY A 191 -2.77 -10.32 5.52
N THR A 192 -2.52 -11.63 5.61
CA THR A 192 -1.91 -12.44 4.54
C THR A 192 -2.94 -13.40 3.93
N LEU A 193 -2.79 -13.69 2.64
CA LEU A 193 -3.46 -14.79 1.97
C LEU A 193 -2.85 -16.13 2.38
N GLY A 194 -1.54 -16.14 2.65
CA GLY A 194 -0.82 -17.29 3.20
C GLY A 194 0.63 -16.97 3.58
N VAL A 195 1.17 -17.82 4.45
CA VAL A 195 2.60 -17.88 4.78
C VAL A 195 3.12 -19.28 4.44
N TYR A 196 4.26 -19.33 3.78
CA TYR A 196 4.83 -20.54 3.19
C TYR A 196 6.32 -20.65 3.52
N THR A 197 6.82 -21.87 3.58
CA THR A 197 8.24 -22.18 3.77
C THR A 197 8.73 -22.98 2.58
N GLY A 198 9.80 -22.51 1.95
CA GLY A 198 10.55 -23.25 0.95
C GLY A 198 11.91 -23.67 1.47
N ASP A 199 12.72 -24.26 0.61
CA ASP A 199 14.09 -24.63 0.96
C ASP A 199 14.97 -23.38 1.12
N GLY A 200 15.24 -22.99 2.36
CA GLY A 200 16.09 -21.83 2.67
C GLY A 200 15.39 -20.47 2.50
N PHE A 201 14.05 -20.40 2.54
CA PHE A 201 13.34 -19.13 2.56
C PHE A 201 11.93 -19.23 3.16
N VAL A 202 11.40 -18.10 3.58
CA VAL A 202 9.99 -17.89 3.96
C VAL A 202 9.35 -16.95 2.95
N LEU A 203 8.11 -17.26 2.58
CA LEU A 203 7.30 -16.47 1.66
C LEU A 203 6.00 -16.05 2.35
N ALA A 204 5.67 -14.76 2.28
CA ALA A 204 4.37 -14.24 2.67
C ALA A 204 3.67 -13.65 1.44
N VAL A 205 2.39 -13.95 1.27
CA VAL A 205 1.56 -13.41 0.19
C VAL A 205 0.41 -12.61 0.79
N SER A 206 0.17 -11.40 0.28
CA SER A 206 -0.88 -10.49 0.71
C SER A 206 -1.75 -10.07 -0.48
N GLY A 207 -3.05 -9.93 -0.24
CA GLY A 207 -3.99 -9.33 -1.20
C GLY A 207 -3.83 -7.81 -1.31
N SER A 208 -4.64 -7.17 -2.14
CA SER A 208 -4.63 -5.72 -2.28
C SER A 208 -4.99 -5.00 -0.98
N LYS A 209 -4.47 -3.78 -0.80
CA LYS A 209 -4.83 -2.87 0.29
C LYS A 209 -5.42 -1.60 -0.30
N ARG A 210 -6.42 -1.02 0.38
CA ARG A 210 -7.02 0.26 -0.04
C ARG A 210 -6.38 1.48 0.60
N GLN A 211 -5.83 1.32 1.80
CA GLN A 211 -5.17 2.40 2.54
C GLN A 211 -3.94 1.86 3.31
N PRO A 212 -2.71 2.23 2.91
CA PRO A 212 -2.40 2.84 1.61
C PRO A 212 -2.82 1.93 0.45
N LEU A 213 -3.12 2.52 -0.71
CA LEU A 213 -3.45 1.75 -1.91
C LEU A 213 -2.25 0.92 -2.35
N ALA A 214 -2.42 -0.38 -2.46
CA ALA A 214 -1.40 -1.31 -2.92
C ALA A 214 -2.04 -2.51 -3.63
N GLU A 215 -1.38 -2.99 -4.69
CA GLU A 215 -1.74 -4.24 -5.37
C GLU A 215 -1.41 -5.47 -4.50
N PRO A 216 -1.83 -6.69 -4.88
CA PRO A 216 -1.41 -7.90 -4.19
C PRO A 216 0.11 -8.06 -4.31
N THR A 217 0.73 -8.49 -3.23
CA THR A 217 2.19 -8.53 -3.12
C THR A 217 2.66 -9.84 -2.54
N PHE A 218 3.91 -10.18 -2.82
CA PHE A 218 4.65 -11.19 -2.09
C PHE A 218 5.90 -10.59 -1.46
N SER A 219 6.33 -11.21 -0.35
CA SER A 219 7.61 -10.95 0.29
C SER A 219 8.33 -12.27 0.52
N LEU A 220 9.57 -12.37 0.04
CA LEU A 220 10.44 -13.52 0.16
C LEU A 220 11.63 -13.13 1.03
N THR A 221 11.79 -13.82 2.16
CA THR A 221 12.90 -13.64 3.10
C THR A 221 13.77 -14.90 3.08
N PRO A 222 15.04 -14.82 2.64
CA PRO A 222 15.91 -15.98 2.60
C PRO A 222 16.54 -16.30 3.95
N ASP A 223 16.91 -17.56 4.13
CA ASP A 223 17.89 -18.01 5.12
C ASP A 223 19.27 -17.55 4.68
N ARG A 224 19.82 -16.57 5.42
CA ARG A 224 21.10 -15.95 5.06
C ARG A 224 22.28 -16.92 5.11
N SER A 225 22.18 -18.03 5.85
CA SER A 225 23.23 -19.05 5.91
C SER A 225 23.39 -19.84 4.62
N ARG A 226 22.41 -19.73 3.70
CA ARG A 226 22.33 -20.48 2.44
C ARG A 226 22.44 -19.60 1.20
N LEU A 227 22.71 -18.31 1.37
CA LEU A 227 22.83 -17.39 0.25
C LEU A 227 24.09 -17.69 -0.57
N PRO A 228 24.02 -17.57 -1.91
CA PRO A 228 25.21 -17.62 -2.74
C PRO A 228 26.16 -16.45 -2.42
N ALA A 229 27.41 -16.57 -2.85
CA ALA A 229 28.33 -15.43 -2.79
C ALA A 229 27.79 -14.26 -3.65
N PRO A 230 28.06 -13.00 -3.26
CA PRO A 230 27.62 -11.84 -4.04
C PRO A 230 28.20 -11.87 -5.46
N GLY A 231 27.42 -11.38 -6.41
CA GLY A 231 27.85 -11.16 -7.79
C GLY A 231 28.79 -9.94 -7.91
N PRO A 232 29.31 -9.67 -9.12
CA PRO A 232 30.22 -8.55 -9.37
C PRO A 232 29.53 -7.18 -9.25
N THR A 233 28.20 -7.13 -9.40
CA THR A 233 27.39 -5.94 -9.13
C THR A 233 26.20 -6.29 -8.23
N GLU A 234 25.57 -5.27 -7.63
CA GLU A 234 24.34 -5.42 -6.86
C GLU A 234 23.20 -5.96 -7.72
N ALA A 235 23.11 -5.50 -8.98
CA ALA A 235 22.12 -5.98 -9.93
C ALA A 235 22.31 -7.47 -10.26
N ASP A 236 23.55 -7.91 -10.49
CA ASP A 236 23.85 -9.32 -10.73
C ASP A 236 23.52 -10.18 -9.51
N THR A 237 23.80 -9.68 -8.31
CA THR A 237 23.46 -10.37 -7.05
C THR A 237 21.95 -10.53 -6.90
N ALA A 238 21.17 -9.47 -7.14
CA ALA A 238 19.72 -9.51 -7.09
C ALA A 238 19.13 -10.45 -8.15
N ALA A 239 19.66 -10.43 -9.38
CA ALA A 239 19.19 -11.30 -10.47
C ALA A 239 19.47 -12.78 -10.16
N ALA A 240 20.65 -13.11 -9.64
CA ALA A 240 20.99 -14.45 -9.20
C ALA A 240 20.09 -14.93 -8.05
N PHE A 241 19.84 -14.05 -7.08
CA PHE A 241 18.94 -14.32 -5.96
C PHE A 241 17.52 -14.65 -6.43
N LEU A 242 16.93 -13.82 -7.30
CA LEU A 242 15.59 -14.06 -7.82
C LEU A 242 15.51 -15.31 -8.68
N THR A 243 16.55 -15.60 -9.46
CA THR A 243 16.64 -16.81 -10.28
C THR A 243 16.68 -18.06 -9.42
N ALA A 244 17.50 -18.07 -8.36
CA ALA A 244 17.62 -19.18 -7.41
C ALA A 244 16.28 -19.50 -6.72
N HIS A 245 15.43 -18.49 -6.58
CA HIS A 245 14.11 -18.62 -5.96
C HIS A 245 12.96 -18.66 -6.97
N SER A 246 13.22 -18.76 -8.28
CA SER A 246 12.19 -18.74 -9.33
C SER A 246 11.23 -17.53 -9.25
N ALA A 247 11.72 -16.39 -8.76
CA ALA A 247 10.96 -15.17 -8.50
C ALA A 247 11.29 -14.03 -9.48
N VAL A 248 11.87 -14.36 -10.64
CA VAL A 248 12.22 -13.37 -11.68
C VAL A 248 10.95 -12.70 -12.23
N PRO A 249 10.92 -11.37 -12.44
CA PRO A 249 9.78 -10.69 -13.05
C PRO A 249 9.40 -11.29 -14.41
N ALA A 250 8.14 -11.67 -14.58
CA ALA A 250 7.59 -12.15 -15.85
C ALA A 250 7.06 -11.03 -16.76
N TRP A 251 7.35 -9.77 -16.41
CA TRP A 251 6.84 -8.57 -17.09
C TRP A 251 8.00 -7.64 -17.52
N PRO A 252 7.81 -6.80 -18.56
CA PRO A 252 8.81 -5.84 -19.00
C PRO A 252 9.26 -4.93 -17.86
N SER A 253 10.58 -4.80 -17.68
CA SER A 253 11.15 -4.05 -16.57
C SER A 253 12.45 -3.34 -16.92
N VAL A 254 12.77 -2.31 -16.14
CA VAL A 254 14.05 -1.61 -16.17
C VAL A 254 14.64 -1.61 -14.77
N ASP A 255 15.91 -1.97 -14.67
CA ASP A 255 16.61 -2.04 -13.38
C ASP A 255 17.01 -0.64 -12.90
N ALA A 256 16.85 -0.40 -11.60
CA ALA A 256 17.31 0.80 -10.92
C ALA A 256 17.93 0.40 -9.58
N VAL A 257 19.14 0.89 -9.32
CA VAL A 257 19.86 0.64 -8.07
C VAL A 257 19.89 1.92 -7.27
N GLU A 258 19.43 1.87 -6.01
CA GLU A 258 19.38 3.02 -5.11
C GLU A 258 19.98 2.64 -3.75
N GLN A 259 20.89 3.46 -3.23
CA GLN A 259 21.40 3.30 -1.87
C GLN A 259 20.52 4.07 -0.88
N ILE A 260 19.98 3.38 0.12
CA ILE A 260 19.15 3.95 1.17
C ILE A 260 19.78 3.59 2.53
N GLY A 261 20.59 4.50 3.07
CA GLY A 261 21.37 4.25 4.28
C GLY A 261 22.38 3.12 4.06
N ASP A 262 22.26 2.04 4.84
CA ASP A 262 23.12 0.85 4.77
C ASP A 262 22.56 -0.25 3.86
N VAL A 263 21.40 -0.03 3.24
CA VAL A 263 20.74 -0.97 2.33
C VAL A 263 20.86 -0.47 0.90
N THR A 264 21.23 -1.35 -0.01
CA THR A 264 21.14 -1.12 -1.46
C THR A 264 19.86 -1.77 -1.96
N GLN A 265 18.96 -1.00 -2.55
CA GLN A 265 17.73 -1.52 -3.14
C GLN A 265 17.89 -1.64 -4.66
N VAL A 266 17.81 -2.86 -5.17
CA VAL A 266 17.77 -3.15 -6.61
C VAL A 266 16.31 -3.33 -7.02
N ARG A 267 15.81 -2.43 -7.87
CA ARG A 267 14.40 -2.37 -8.27
C ARG A 267 14.26 -2.72 -9.74
N TYR A 268 13.42 -3.69 -10.03
CA TYR A 268 12.93 -4.00 -11.36
C TYR A 268 11.65 -3.18 -11.56
N LEU A 269 11.75 -2.02 -12.20
CA LEU A 269 10.62 -1.10 -12.37
C LEU A 269 9.65 -1.65 -13.41
N ARG A 270 8.40 -1.91 -13.02
CA ARG A 270 7.40 -2.52 -13.90
C ARG A 270 6.95 -1.57 -15.00
N GLN A 271 6.82 -2.09 -16.20
CA GLN A 271 6.34 -1.39 -17.36
C GLN A 271 5.20 -2.13 -18.06
N PHE A 272 4.31 -1.36 -18.69
CA PHE A 272 3.27 -1.86 -19.58
C PHE A 272 3.54 -1.40 -21.00
N ALA A 273 3.34 -2.30 -21.96
CA ALA A 273 3.44 -1.96 -23.38
C ALA A 273 2.22 -1.14 -23.80
N VAL A 274 2.46 -0.02 -24.47
CA VAL A 274 1.44 0.88 -25.02
C VAL A 274 1.70 1.04 -26.52
N PRO A 275 0.80 0.53 -27.39
CA PRO A 275 0.93 0.67 -28.84
C PRO A 275 1.12 2.13 -29.25
N GLY A 276 2.12 2.41 -30.08
CA GLY A 276 2.44 3.76 -30.55
C GLY A 276 3.15 4.67 -29.54
N TYR A 277 3.36 4.23 -28.30
CA TYR A 277 4.11 4.96 -27.28
C TYR A 277 5.37 4.22 -26.80
N GLY A 278 5.36 2.89 -26.79
CA GLY A 278 6.46 2.05 -26.28
C GLY A 278 6.09 1.47 -24.92
N PHE A 279 6.82 1.84 -23.87
CA PHE A 279 6.59 1.36 -22.52
C PHE A 279 6.26 2.50 -21.55
N ALA A 280 5.24 2.30 -20.72
CA ALA A 280 4.83 3.22 -19.66
C ALA A 280 5.07 2.58 -18.29
N TYR A 281 5.71 3.31 -17.37
CA TYR A 281 6.02 2.80 -16.03
C TYR A 281 4.78 2.69 -15.15
N LEU A 282 4.74 1.67 -14.31
CA LEU A 282 3.80 1.58 -13.20
C LEU A 282 4.26 2.50 -12.04
N VAL A 283 3.34 3.33 -11.53
CA VAL A 283 3.59 4.26 -10.42
C VAL A 283 2.63 4.04 -9.26
N ASN A 284 3.12 4.24 -8.05
CA ASN A 284 2.35 4.07 -6.81
C ASN A 284 1.47 5.30 -6.52
N GLN A 285 0.81 5.31 -5.37
CA GLN A 285 -0.07 6.39 -4.91
C GLN A 285 0.62 7.75 -4.70
N TRP A 286 1.95 7.83 -4.84
CA TRP A 286 2.74 9.06 -4.80
C TRP A 286 3.39 9.39 -6.15
N GLY A 287 2.99 8.69 -7.21
CA GLY A 287 3.54 8.85 -8.54
C GLY A 287 5.00 8.39 -8.63
N VAL A 288 5.45 7.52 -7.73
CA VAL A 288 6.79 6.95 -7.82
C VAL A 288 6.74 5.62 -8.55
N ARG A 289 7.64 5.45 -9.53
CA ARG A 289 7.81 4.20 -10.27
C ARG A 289 8.13 3.06 -9.31
N TYR A 290 7.55 1.90 -9.49
CA TYR A 290 7.82 0.73 -8.65
C TYR A 290 7.65 -0.59 -9.41
N GLY A 291 7.99 -1.68 -8.74
CA GLY A 291 7.87 -3.05 -9.23
C GLY A 291 8.40 -3.99 -8.17
N LEU A 292 9.21 -4.96 -8.58
CA LEU A 292 9.89 -5.87 -7.65
C LEU A 292 11.16 -5.20 -7.14
N ALA A 293 11.44 -5.32 -5.84
CA ALA A 293 12.66 -4.85 -5.22
C ALA A 293 13.38 -5.98 -4.47
N VAL A 294 14.70 -6.01 -4.57
CA VAL A 294 15.59 -6.82 -3.75
C VAL A 294 16.43 -5.89 -2.90
N ASP A 295 16.29 -6.01 -1.59
CA ASP A 295 17.10 -5.26 -0.64
C ASP A 295 18.39 -6.04 -0.37
N LEU A 296 19.54 -5.37 -0.47
CA LEU A 296 20.86 -5.93 -0.19
C LEU A 296 21.48 -5.19 0.99
N ARG A 297 22.14 -5.91 1.89
CA ARG A 297 22.97 -5.32 2.96
C ARG A 297 24.35 -5.94 2.90
N GLY A 298 25.38 -5.11 2.75
CA GLY A 298 26.76 -5.60 2.57
C GLY A 298 26.90 -6.52 1.35
N GLY A 299 26.14 -6.25 0.29
CA GLY A 299 26.12 -7.07 -0.94
C GLY A 299 25.36 -8.39 -0.82
N GLN A 300 24.67 -8.68 0.29
CA GLN A 300 23.92 -9.92 0.49
C GLN A 300 22.40 -9.67 0.47
N PRO A 301 21.59 -10.52 -0.19
CA PRO A 301 20.13 -10.42 -0.17
C PRO A 301 19.53 -10.46 1.24
N LEU A 302 18.71 -9.46 1.55
CA LEU A 302 17.93 -9.35 2.78
C LEU A 302 16.51 -9.87 2.58
N GLN A 303 15.87 -9.44 1.50
CA GLN A 303 14.50 -9.80 1.14
C GLN A 303 14.24 -9.40 -0.32
N ALA A 304 13.27 -10.06 -0.95
CA ALA A 304 12.62 -9.57 -2.16
C ALA A 304 11.15 -9.27 -1.88
N THR A 305 10.65 -8.14 -2.37
CA THR A 305 9.23 -7.79 -2.28
C THR A 305 8.75 -7.26 -3.62
N GLY A 306 7.58 -7.70 -4.08
CA GLY A 306 7.06 -7.23 -5.37
C GLY A 306 5.60 -7.58 -5.62
N PRO A 307 5.06 -7.10 -6.76
CA PRO A 307 3.78 -7.52 -7.31
C PRO A 307 3.60 -9.04 -7.32
N LEU A 308 2.49 -9.53 -6.77
CA LEU A 308 2.09 -10.92 -7.00
C LEU A 308 1.74 -11.08 -8.49
N PRO A 309 2.27 -12.10 -9.19
CA PRO A 309 1.82 -12.41 -10.54
C PRO A 309 0.32 -12.72 -10.56
N VAL A 310 -0.45 -11.92 -11.30
CA VAL A 310 -1.89 -12.07 -11.49
C VAL A 310 -2.22 -12.09 -12.98
N ASN A 311 -3.31 -12.76 -13.33
CA ASN A 311 -3.83 -12.74 -14.69
C ASN A 311 -4.41 -11.36 -15.01
N LEU A 312 -4.02 -10.81 -16.16
CA LEU A 312 -4.49 -9.50 -16.63
C LEU A 312 -5.43 -9.65 -17.82
N ALA A 313 -6.70 -9.34 -17.63
CA ALA A 313 -7.59 -9.06 -18.75
C ALA A 313 -7.25 -7.67 -19.31
N THR A 314 -7.35 -7.50 -20.63
CA THR A 314 -6.97 -6.25 -21.30
C THR A 314 -8.11 -5.71 -22.15
N ALA A 315 -8.32 -4.41 -22.11
CA ALA A 315 -9.24 -3.69 -23.00
C ALA A 315 -8.65 -2.33 -23.38
N ASN A 316 -8.77 -1.92 -24.65
CA ASN A 316 -8.27 -0.62 -25.08
C ASN A 316 -9.32 0.47 -24.83
N TYR A 317 -8.86 1.61 -24.30
CA TYR A 317 -9.66 2.80 -24.07
C TYR A 317 -9.05 3.99 -24.81
N SER A 318 -9.91 4.91 -25.25
CA SER A 318 -9.45 6.22 -25.75
C SER A 318 -8.83 7.01 -24.60
N ILE A 319 -7.73 7.71 -24.89
CA ILE A 319 -7.10 8.62 -23.93
C ILE A 319 -7.29 10.07 -24.34
N ILE A 320 -7.34 10.96 -23.35
CA ILE A 320 -7.45 12.40 -23.55
C ILE A 320 -6.22 12.97 -24.29
N SER A 321 -6.41 14.08 -24.99
CA SER A 321 -5.32 14.77 -25.68
C SER A 321 -4.32 15.41 -24.70
N ALA A 322 -3.12 15.73 -25.18
CA ALA A 322 -2.11 16.43 -24.39
C ALA A 322 -2.63 17.76 -23.82
N ASP A 323 -3.38 18.55 -24.61
CA ASP A 323 -3.97 19.81 -24.16
C ASP A 323 -5.05 19.62 -23.10
N GLN A 324 -5.83 18.53 -23.19
CA GLN A 324 -6.79 18.17 -22.14
C GLN A 324 -6.06 17.76 -20.86
N ALA A 325 -5.01 16.94 -20.96
CA ALA A 325 -4.21 16.52 -19.82
C ALA A 325 -3.56 17.70 -19.09
N VAL A 326 -2.98 18.66 -19.84
CA VAL A 326 -2.39 19.89 -19.27
C VAL A 326 -3.46 20.71 -18.55
N ARG A 327 -4.62 20.95 -19.17
CA ARG A 327 -5.71 21.70 -18.53
C ARG A 327 -6.18 21.02 -17.24
N SER A 328 -6.36 19.70 -17.26
CA SER A 328 -6.73 18.93 -16.07
C SER A 328 -5.67 19.00 -14.97
N ALA A 329 -4.38 18.93 -15.31
CA ALA A 329 -3.30 19.04 -14.34
C ALA A 329 -3.25 20.43 -13.68
N LEU A 330 -3.49 21.50 -14.43
CA LEU A 330 -3.54 22.85 -13.87
C LEU A 330 -4.79 23.08 -13.01
N ALA A 331 -5.90 22.44 -13.37
CA ALA A 331 -7.15 22.49 -12.61
C ALA A 331 -7.16 21.60 -11.35
N SER A 332 -6.23 20.64 -11.23
CA SER A 332 -6.18 19.72 -10.07
C SER A 332 -5.68 20.37 -8.78
N SER A 333 -5.28 21.64 -8.83
CA SER A 333 -4.88 22.38 -7.63
C SER A 333 -6.13 22.78 -6.86
N PRO A 334 -6.30 22.36 -5.59
CA PRO A 334 -7.32 22.96 -4.75
C PRO A 334 -7.08 24.47 -4.68
N SER A 335 -8.14 25.27 -4.48
CA SER A 335 -8.09 26.72 -4.35
C SER A 335 -6.96 27.15 -3.43
N ALA A 336 -5.80 27.47 -4.02
CA ALA A 336 -4.59 27.60 -3.25
C ALA A 336 -4.65 28.95 -2.50
N PRO A 337 -4.43 28.98 -1.18
CA PRO A 337 -4.37 30.23 -0.44
C PRO A 337 -3.35 31.17 -1.10
N SER A 338 -3.50 32.48 -0.91
CA SER A 338 -2.60 33.47 -1.53
C SER A 338 -1.11 33.21 -1.24
N ALA A 339 -0.80 32.59 -0.11
CA ALA A 339 0.55 32.23 0.32
C ALA A 339 1.10 30.90 -0.26
N ALA A 340 0.31 30.14 -1.04
CA ALA A 340 0.77 28.89 -1.62
C ALA A 340 1.84 29.12 -2.71
N PRO A 341 2.89 28.29 -2.78
CA PRO A 341 3.94 28.45 -3.78
C PRO A 341 3.38 28.28 -5.20
N THR A 342 3.93 29.06 -6.14
CA THR A 342 3.73 28.82 -7.57
C THR A 342 4.78 27.84 -8.05
N ILE A 343 4.35 26.69 -8.58
CA ILE A 343 5.22 25.61 -9.00
C ILE A 343 5.09 25.43 -10.51
N ARG A 344 6.23 25.49 -11.19
CA ARG A 344 6.35 25.23 -12.63
C ARG A 344 6.47 23.72 -12.86
N LEU A 345 5.45 23.12 -13.46
CA LEU A 345 5.50 21.77 -13.99
C LEU A 345 6.28 21.79 -15.30
N THR A 346 7.29 20.92 -15.41
CA THR A 346 8.27 20.92 -16.52
C THR A 346 8.35 19.59 -17.25
N SER A 347 7.83 18.51 -16.67
CA SER A 347 7.80 17.17 -17.26
C SER A 347 6.42 16.57 -17.18
N ALA A 348 6.10 15.73 -18.17
CA ALA A 348 4.89 14.92 -18.21
C ALA A 348 5.19 13.62 -18.96
N GLU A 349 4.72 12.49 -18.43
CA GLU A 349 4.86 11.18 -19.05
C GLU A 349 3.58 10.37 -18.91
N LEU A 350 3.35 9.42 -19.84
CA LEU A 350 2.29 8.42 -19.70
C LEU A 350 2.79 7.32 -18.76
N VAL A 351 2.00 7.03 -17.73
CA VAL A 351 2.26 6.02 -16.70
C VAL A 351 1.04 5.13 -16.52
N TYR A 352 1.22 4.03 -15.80
CA TYR A 352 0.11 3.24 -15.25
C TYR A 352 0.00 3.46 -13.75
N ALA A 353 -1.21 3.51 -13.24
CA ALA A 353 -1.49 3.59 -11.81
C ALA A 353 -2.59 2.60 -11.43
N LEU A 354 -2.53 2.13 -10.19
CA LEU A 354 -3.56 1.26 -9.62
C LEU A 354 -4.85 2.05 -9.34
N ALA A 355 -5.99 1.47 -9.71
CA ALA A 355 -7.30 1.96 -9.34
C ALA A 355 -8.14 0.79 -8.78
N SER A 356 -8.53 0.89 -7.50
CA SER A 356 -9.29 -0.15 -6.80
C SER A 356 -10.75 -0.12 -7.21
N ALA A 357 -11.34 -1.28 -7.52
CA ALA A 357 -12.73 -1.39 -7.99
C ALA A 357 -13.61 -2.37 -7.19
N GLY A 358 -13.15 -2.89 -6.06
CA GLY A 358 -13.97 -3.77 -5.22
C GLY A 358 -13.31 -5.12 -5.02
N ASP A 359 -13.87 -6.11 -5.70
CA ASP A 359 -13.41 -7.50 -5.87
C ASP A 359 -12.41 -7.68 -7.03
N HIS A 360 -12.16 -6.60 -7.77
CA HIS A 360 -11.14 -6.48 -8.80
C HIS A 360 -10.50 -5.10 -8.72
N SER A 361 -9.42 -4.92 -9.47
CA SER A 361 -8.74 -3.64 -9.61
C SER A 361 -8.17 -3.49 -11.03
N PHE A 362 -7.81 -2.25 -11.36
CA PHE A 362 -7.31 -1.88 -12.68
C PHE A 362 -5.91 -1.28 -12.60
N TYR A 363 -5.07 -1.57 -13.58
CA TYR A 363 -3.97 -0.68 -13.96
C TYR A 363 -4.48 0.20 -15.10
N GLU A 364 -4.59 1.49 -14.80
CA GLU A 364 -5.11 2.48 -15.74
C GLU A 364 -4.03 3.44 -16.22
N PRO A 365 -4.05 3.83 -17.50
CA PRO A 365 -3.15 4.83 -18.02
C PRO A 365 -3.47 6.20 -17.39
N ALA A 366 -2.43 6.95 -17.06
CA ALA A 366 -2.50 8.29 -16.50
C ALA A 366 -1.32 9.14 -16.99
N PHE A 367 -1.48 10.46 -16.99
CA PHE A 367 -0.40 11.40 -17.21
C PHE A 367 0.17 11.87 -15.87
N LEU A 368 1.45 11.59 -15.64
CA LEU A 368 2.17 12.06 -14.47
C LEU A 368 2.93 13.34 -14.81
N PHE A 369 2.44 14.47 -14.33
CA PHE A 369 3.13 15.74 -14.40
C PHE A 369 4.04 15.92 -13.20
N SER A 370 5.24 16.48 -13.42
CA SER A 370 6.13 16.84 -12.32
C SER A 370 6.95 18.11 -12.57
N GLY A 371 7.33 18.74 -11.47
CA GLY A 371 8.18 19.93 -11.46
C GLY A 371 8.86 20.09 -10.11
N THR A 372 10.03 20.72 -10.11
CA THR A 372 10.83 20.98 -8.90
C THR A 372 10.77 22.45 -8.53
N PHE A 373 10.77 22.74 -7.23
CA PHE A 373 10.87 24.10 -6.71
C PHE A 373 11.62 24.11 -5.38
N THR A 374 12.08 25.28 -4.95
CA THR A 374 12.80 25.43 -3.67
C THR A 374 11.93 26.17 -2.66
N GLN A 375 11.82 25.63 -1.46
CA GLN A 375 11.13 26.26 -0.32
C GLN A 375 11.99 26.09 0.93
N ASN A 376 12.24 27.18 1.66
CA ASN A 376 13.05 27.17 2.88
C ASN A 376 14.42 26.49 2.69
N GLY A 377 15.10 26.74 1.56
CA GLY A 377 16.41 26.18 1.25
C GLY A 377 16.41 24.69 0.83
N SER A 378 15.24 24.03 0.80
CA SER A 378 15.10 22.64 0.36
C SER A 378 14.43 22.56 -1.00
N THR A 379 14.97 21.74 -1.90
CA THR A 379 14.32 21.42 -3.19
C THR A 379 13.28 20.34 -2.98
N PHE A 380 12.07 20.59 -3.48
CA PHE A 380 10.97 19.65 -3.48
C PHE A 380 10.47 19.37 -4.89
N THR A 381 9.84 18.20 -5.06
CA THR A 381 9.16 17.81 -6.29
C THR A 381 7.65 17.79 -6.06
N LYS A 382 6.91 18.54 -6.87
CA LYS A 382 5.46 18.41 -6.98
C LYS A 382 5.14 17.39 -8.06
N ARG A 383 4.17 16.52 -7.79
CA ARG A 383 3.56 15.62 -8.77
C ARG A 383 2.07 15.84 -8.86
N VAL A 384 1.54 15.64 -10.05
CA VAL A 384 0.11 15.61 -10.34
C VAL A 384 -0.16 14.44 -11.26
N LEU A 385 -1.08 13.56 -10.86
CA LEU A 385 -1.54 12.45 -11.68
C LEU A 385 -2.91 12.82 -12.27
N VAL A 386 -3.01 12.75 -13.59
CA VAL A 386 -4.25 12.98 -14.33
C VAL A 386 -4.67 11.66 -14.98
N PRO A 387 -5.86 11.10 -14.68
CA PRO A 387 -6.38 9.94 -15.41
C PRO A 387 -6.36 10.20 -16.93
N ALA A 388 -5.79 9.28 -17.70
CA ALA A 388 -5.70 9.45 -19.15
C ALA A 388 -6.96 8.96 -19.85
N VAL A 389 -7.66 7.98 -19.28
CA VAL A 389 -8.94 7.49 -19.81
C VAL A 389 -9.97 8.62 -19.76
N GLY A 390 -10.39 9.09 -20.93
CA GLY A 390 -11.36 10.18 -21.05
C GLY A 390 -12.81 9.68 -21.06
N PRO A 391 -13.77 10.43 -20.50
CA PRO A 391 -15.16 10.30 -20.91
C PRO A 391 -15.27 10.70 -22.39
N GLN A 392 -16.03 9.94 -23.19
CA GLN A 392 -16.40 10.38 -24.55
C GLN A 392 -17.62 11.28 -24.51
#